data_AF-A0A256B7N0-F1
#
_entry.id   AF-A0A256B7N0-F1
#
_cell.length_a   1.000
_cell.length_b   1.000
_cell.length_c   1.000
_cell.angle_alpha   90.00
_cell.angle_beta   90.00
_cell.angle_gamma   90.00
#
_symmetry.space_group_name_H-M   'P 1'
#
loop_
_entity.id
_entity.type
_entity.pdbx_description
1 polymer ?
#
loop_
_entity_poly.entity_id
_entity_poly.type
_entity_poly.pdbx_seq_one_letter_code
_entity_poly.pdbx_strand_id
1 'polypeptide(L)' 'MEAELSTHLGYKKHESKPEGQSNSRNGYSQKKVQGDFGVAEIAVPRDRQGEFEPQLVKKGQNRLSGLD' A
#
# COMPACT_ATOMS: atom_id res chain seq x y z
N MET A 1 -5.25 2.92 -1.03
CA MET A 1 -3.87 2.39 -1.07
C MET A 1 -2.84 3.37 -1.65
N GLU A 2 -2.95 3.88 -2.89
CA GLU A 2 -1.99 4.89 -3.40
C GLU A 2 -1.94 6.16 -2.54
N ALA A 3 -3.11 6.63 -2.12
CA ALA A 3 -3.24 7.77 -1.23
C ALA A 3 -2.53 7.51 0.12
N GLU A 4 -2.68 6.31 0.69
CA GLU A 4 -2.01 5.92 1.94
C GLU A 4 -0.48 5.96 1.81
N LEU A 5 0.08 5.42 0.72
CA LEU A 5 1.54 5.48 0.52
C LEU A 5 2.02 6.92 0.28
N SER A 6 1.20 7.73 -0.41
CA SER A 6 1.53 9.14 -0.63
C SER A 6 1.53 9.93 0.68
N THR A 7 0.57 9.66 1.58
CA THR A 7 0.54 10.23 2.93
C THR A 7 1.73 9.74 3.77
N HIS A 8 2.04 8.44 3.74
CA HIS A 8 3.18 7.87 4.48
C HIS A 8 4.52 8.47 4.05
N LEU A 9 4.74 8.62 2.74
CA LEU A 9 5.98 9.19 2.20
C LEU A 9 6.00 10.73 2.23
N GLY A 10 4.85 11.39 2.27
CA GLY A 10 4.74 12.85 2.29
C GLY A 10 4.83 13.52 0.92
N TYR A 11 4.78 12.76 -0.19
CA TYR A 11 4.82 13.30 -1.55
C TYR A 11 4.07 12.39 -2.52
N LYS A 12 3.58 12.91 -3.65
CA LYS A 12 2.81 12.16 -4.65
C LYS A 12 3.70 11.36 -5.60
N LYS A 13 3.09 10.42 -6.35
CA LYS A 13 3.82 9.66 -7.37
C LYS A 13 4.32 10.63 -8.45
N HIS A 14 5.57 10.46 -8.88
CA HIS A 14 6.29 11.34 -9.80
C HIS A 14 6.64 12.73 -9.26
N GLU A 15 6.33 13.03 -8.00
CA GLU A 15 6.83 14.23 -7.34
C GLU A 15 8.25 13.99 -6.81
N SER A 16 9.03 15.07 -6.74
CA SER A 16 10.34 15.03 -6.10
C SER A 16 10.20 14.60 -4.64
N LYS A 17 11.09 13.70 -4.23
CA LYS A 17 11.17 13.27 -2.84
C LYS A 17 11.64 14.46 -1.96
N PRO A 18 11.05 14.67 -0.76
CA PRO A 18 11.53 15.60 0.24
C PRO A 18 13.04 15.47 0.52
N GLU A 19 13.71 16.59 0.72
CA GLU A 19 15.13 16.63 1.05
C GLU A 19 15.41 15.91 2.38
N GLY A 20 16.51 15.16 2.44
CA GLY A 20 16.88 14.36 3.61
C GLY A 20 16.10 13.07 3.81
N GLN A 21 15.03 12.80 3.05
CA GLN A 21 14.30 11.55 3.15
C GLN A 21 15.06 10.42 2.44
N SER A 22 15.31 9.31 3.14
CA SER A 22 15.99 8.13 2.58
C SER A 22 15.03 7.14 1.91
N ASN A 23 13.78 7.07 2.39
CA ASN A 23 12.75 6.17 1.86
C ASN A 23 12.24 6.61 0.47
N SER A 24 11.66 5.68 -0.29
CA SER A 24 11.05 5.98 -1.59
C SER A 24 10.01 4.93 -1.96
N ARG A 25 9.21 5.19 -3.00
CA ARG A 25 8.31 4.17 -3.58
C ARG A 25 9.13 3.04 -4.22
N ASN A 26 8.70 1.80 -4.04
CA ASN A 26 9.33 0.61 -4.60
C ASN A 26 8.33 -0.33 -5.29
N GLY A 27 7.54 0.26 -6.19
CA GLY A 27 6.54 -0.45 -6.99
C GLY A 27 5.43 -1.08 -6.16
N TYR A 28 5.00 -2.28 -6.58
CA TYR A 28 3.80 -2.95 -6.08
C TYR A 28 4.08 -4.40 -5.69
N SER A 29 3.31 -4.93 -4.74
CA SER A 29 3.12 -6.38 -4.55
C SER A 29 1.77 -6.79 -5.12
N GLN A 30 1.73 -7.96 -5.74
CA GLN A 30 0.47 -8.65 -5.99
C GLN A 30 -0.03 -9.30 -4.69
N LYS A 31 -1.31 -9.15 -4.37
CA LYS A 31 -1.95 -9.80 -3.22
C LYS A 31 -3.33 -10.30 -3.59
N LYS A 32 -3.64 -11.55 -3.24
CA LYS A 32 -4.98 -12.12 -3.38
C LYS A 32 -5.75 -11.87 -2.09
N VAL A 33 -6.92 -11.26 -2.20
CA VAL A 33 -7.83 -10.98 -1.09
C VAL A 33 -9.15 -11.68 -1.34
N GLN A 34 -9.70 -12.33 -0.32
CA GLN A 34 -11.00 -12.95 -0.35
C GLN A 34 -12.01 -12.04 0.36
N GLY A 35 -13.07 -11.66 -0.36
CA GLY A 35 -14.22 -10.97 0.18
C GLY A 35 -15.52 -11.68 -0.18
N ASP A 36 -16.65 -11.04 0.10
CA ASP A 36 -17.98 -11.60 -0.20
C ASP A 36 -18.25 -11.69 -1.71
N PHE A 37 -17.51 -10.91 -2.51
CA PHE A 37 -17.47 -10.96 -3.96
C PHE A 37 -16.55 -12.06 -4.52
N GLY A 38 -15.96 -12.91 -3.67
CA GLY A 38 -14.98 -13.91 -4.05
C GLY A 38 -13.53 -13.46 -3.90
N VAL A 39 -12.63 -14.06 -4.68
CA VAL A 39 -11.18 -13.76 -4.64
C VAL A 39 -10.86 -12.68 -5.67
N ALA A 40 -10.24 -11.58 -5.23
CA ALA A 40 -9.71 -10.54 -6.09
C ALA A 40 -8.19 -10.44 -5.95
N GLU A 41 -7.52 -10.09 -7.05
CA GLU A 41 -6.09 -9.73 -7.03
C GLU A 41 -5.96 -8.20 -7.00
N ILE A 42 -5.16 -7.71 -6.05
CA ILE A 42 -4.92 -6.28 -5.87
C ILE A 42 -3.42 -5.99 -5.90
N ALA A 43 -3.07 -4.83 -6.45
CA ALA A 43 -1.72 -4.29 -6.38
C ALA A 43 -1.56 -3.42 -5.13
N VAL A 44 -0.73 -3.87 -4.19
CA VAL A 44 -0.43 -3.16 -2.94
C VAL A 44 0.85 -2.34 -3.13
N PRO A 45 0.80 -1.00 -3.05
CA PRO A 45 1.97 -0.17 -3.20
C PRO A 45 2.92 -0.36 -2.00
N ARG A 46 4.23 -0.24 -2.22
CA ARG A 46 5.26 -0.42 -1.19
C ARG A 46 6.28 0.70 -1.21
N ASP A 47 6.88 0.93 -0.05
CA ASP A 47 8.07 1.74 0.10
C ASP A 47 9.36 0.89 0.00
N ARG A 48 10.51 1.55 -0.08
CA ARG A 48 11.82 0.92 -0.30
C ARG A 48 12.39 0.35 1.00
N GLN A 49 12.07 0.96 2.13
CA GLN A 49 12.54 0.54 3.46
C GLN A 49 11.64 -0.52 4.11
N GLY A 50 10.42 -0.72 3.60
CA GLY A 50 9.48 -1.70 4.11
C GLY A 50 8.71 -1.23 5.37
N GLU A 51 8.80 0.07 5.67
CA GLU A 51 8.20 0.72 6.83
C GLU A 51 6.71 1.03 6.61
N PHE A 52 6.25 1.04 5.36
CA PHE A 52 4.84 1.32 5.06
C PHE A 52 3.92 0.20 5.56
N GLU A 53 2.92 0.57 6.37
CA GLU A 53 1.85 -0.33 6.84
C GLU A 53 0.50 0.09 6.25
N PRO A 54 0.00 -0.61 5.20
CA PRO A 54 -1.31 -0.31 4.63
C PRO A 54 -2.43 -0.54 5.65
N GLN A 55 -3.39 0.37 5.70
CA GLN A 55 -4.51 0.30 6.66
C GLN A 55 -5.73 -0.37 6.04
N LEU A 56 -5.98 -0.14 4.75
CA LEU A 56 -7.13 -0.73 4.04
C LEU A 56 -7.02 -2.27 3.95
N VAL A 57 -5.81 -2.77 3.66
CA VAL A 57 -5.52 -4.20 3.59
C VAL A 57 -4.22 -4.46 4.34
N LYS A 58 -4.33 -4.78 5.63
CA LYS A 58 -3.16 -4.93 6.52
C LYS A 58 -2.17 -5.97 6.01
N LYS A 59 -0.90 -5.85 6.43
CA LYS A 59 0.13 -6.88 6.16
C LYS A 59 -0.38 -8.24 6.69
N GLY A 60 -0.24 -9.29 5.88
CA GLY A 60 -0.75 -10.64 6.20
C GLY A 60 -2.27 -10.85 6.10
N GLN A 61 -3.08 -9.79 5.98
CA GLN A 61 -4.54 -9.92 5.90
C GLN A 61 -5.00 -10.33 4.49
N ASN A 62 -5.44 -11.58 4.31
CA ASN A 62 -5.94 -12.07 3.02
C ASN A 62 -7.46 -12.13 2.92
N ARG A 63 -8.19 -11.75 3.99
CA ARG A 63 -9.65 -11.71 4.01
C ARG A 63 -10.14 -10.30 4.32
N LEU A 64 -11.03 -9.80 3.47
CA LEU A 64 -11.76 -8.55 3.63
C LEU A 64 -13.18 -8.92 4.09
N SER A 65 -13.31 -9.26 5.37
CA SER A 65 -14.62 -9.49 6.00
C SER A 65 -15.03 -8.21 6.73
N GLY A 66 -16.18 -7.62 6.36
CA GLY A 66 -16.72 -6.46 7.05
C GLY A 66 -16.10 -5.13 6.63
N LEU A 67 -16.25 -4.74 5.36
CA LEU A 67 -16.48 -3.32 5.07
C LEU A 67 -17.92 -3.03 5.51
N ASP A 68 -18.12 -2.81 6.80
CA ASP A 68 -19.31 -2.16 7.34
C ASP A 68 -18.99 -0.67 7.53
#